data_AF-A0A7G7MFW4-F1
#
_entry.id   AF-A0A7G7MFW4-F1
#
_cell.length_a   1.000
_cell.length_b   1.000
_cell.length_c   1.000
_cell.angle_alpha   90.00
_cell.angle_beta   90.00
_cell.angle_gamma   90.00
#
_symmetry.space_group_name_H-M   'P 1'
#
loop_
_entity.id
_entity.type
_entity.pdbx_description
1 polymer ?
#
loop_
_entity_poly.entity_id
_entity_poly.type
_entity_poly.pdbx_seq_one_letter_code
_entity_poly.pdbx_strand_id
1 'polypeptide(L)'
;MTPGDLLVSAVSGDLGNFEMSWSAANWIKLLERVVAYDPAPSLCGASFALFYRVATGSDTLTIDNSNSPVKSQFITYRIAGGGVPVGTTREVKSGLLDPPALTPGSGARNFLWLTFGATGFPEQSDRSLIGAPSGFGELVVASQLDGFGQSLRYSLAGAERSFAASSLDPAAYGYSSSSQAVRCDAVAATVAIPSIAASGFFF
;
A
#
# COMPACT_ATOMS: atom_id res chain seq x y z
N MET A 1 7.11 -16.99 12.13
CA MET A 1 6.31 -16.98 10.89
C MET A 1 6.02 -18.42 10.51
N THR A 2 4.85 -18.72 9.95
CA THR A 2 4.43 -20.09 9.65
C THR A 2 4.52 -20.32 8.14
N PRO A 3 5.00 -21.49 7.66
CA PRO A 3 4.91 -21.84 6.25
C PRO A 3 3.46 -21.73 5.76
N GLY A 4 3.24 -21.09 4.60
CA GLY A 4 1.92 -20.85 4.03
C GLY A 4 1.28 -19.50 4.38
N ASP A 5 1.86 -18.74 5.31
CA ASP A 5 1.46 -17.34 5.52
C ASP A 5 1.72 -16.52 4.25
N LEU A 6 0.86 -15.55 3.97
CA LEU A 6 1.07 -14.60 2.88
C LEU A 6 1.72 -13.34 3.44
N LEU A 7 2.85 -12.96 2.86
CA LEU A 7 3.50 -11.68 3.08
C LEU A 7 3.12 -10.75 1.94
N VAL A 8 2.64 -9.56 2.27
CA VAL A 8 2.34 -8.50 1.30
C VAL A 8 3.13 -7.27 1.71
N SER A 9 3.93 -6.72 0.81
CA SER A 9 4.67 -5.49 1.06
C SER A 9 4.30 -4.45 0.02
N ALA A 10 3.79 -3.32 0.49
CA ALA A 10 3.63 -2.12 -0.30
C ALA A 10 4.85 -1.21 -0.10
N VAL A 11 5.30 -0.60 -1.18
CA VAL A 11 6.43 0.33 -1.19
C VAL A 11 6.00 1.60 -1.91
N SER A 12 6.39 2.74 -1.35
CA SER A 12 6.32 4.03 -2.01
C SER A 12 7.66 4.74 -1.93
N GLY A 13 7.92 5.65 -2.86
CA GLY A 13 9.13 6.46 -2.86
C GLY A 13 9.10 7.47 -3.99
N ASP A 14 10.18 8.24 -4.09
CA ASP A 14 10.38 9.14 -5.24
C ASP A 14 10.56 8.34 -6.53
N LEU A 15 10.44 9.04 -7.66
CA LEU A 15 10.60 8.53 -9.03
C LEU A 15 11.64 7.41 -9.14
N GLY A 16 11.20 6.27 -9.66
CA GLY A 16 12.06 5.12 -9.89
C GLY A 16 11.25 3.85 -10.13
N ASN A 17 11.91 2.85 -10.71
CA ASN A 17 11.43 1.48 -10.69
C ASN A 17 11.77 0.89 -9.33
N PHE A 18 10.82 0.22 -8.68
CA PHE A 18 11.11 -0.54 -7.48
C PHE A 18 11.50 -1.96 -7.84
N GLU A 19 12.63 -2.37 -7.30
CA GLU A 19 13.03 -3.76 -7.24
C GLU A 19 13.11 -4.15 -5.77
N MET A 20 12.28 -5.11 -5.35
CA MET A 20 12.45 -5.80 -4.08
C MET A 20 13.16 -7.11 -4.35
N SER A 21 14.36 -7.26 -3.79
CA SER A 21 15.13 -8.49 -3.86
C SER A 21 15.29 -9.11 -2.48
N TRP A 22 15.48 -10.42 -2.43
CA TRP A 22 15.73 -11.17 -1.21
C TRP A 22 16.81 -12.22 -1.52
N SER A 23 17.75 -12.40 -0.61
CA SER A 23 18.91 -13.29 -0.72
C SER A 23 18.62 -14.79 -0.89
N ALA A 24 17.37 -15.26 -0.75
CA ALA A 24 17.07 -16.70 -0.78
C ALA A 24 15.82 -17.13 -1.60
N ALA A 25 14.93 -16.22 -2.05
CA ALA A 25 13.87 -16.50 -3.02
C ALA A 25 13.10 -15.23 -3.41
N ASN A 26 12.63 -15.17 -4.66
CA ASN A 26 12.07 -13.97 -5.28
C ASN A 26 10.69 -13.60 -4.71
N TRP A 27 10.53 -12.34 -4.28
CA TRP A 27 9.21 -11.72 -4.15
C TRP A 27 8.58 -11.61 -5.54
N ILE A 28 7.26 -11.78 -5.61
CA ILE A 28 6.51 -11.60 -6.85
C ILE A 28 5.90 -10.19 -6.82
N LYS A 29 6.22 -9.38 -7.83
CA LYS A 29 5.59 -8.07 -8.02
C LYS A 29 4.16 -8.28 -8.49
N LEU A 30 3.19 -7.85 -7.67
CA LEU A 30 1.77 -7.84 -8.03
C LEU A 30 1.48 -6.71 -9.01
N LEU A 31 1.97 -5.51 -8.68
CA LEU A 31 1.79 -4.32 -9.50
C LEU A 31 2.89 -3.30 -9.21
N GLU A 32 3.08 -2.41 -10.16
CA GLU A 32 3.92 -1.23 -10.01
C GLU A 32 3.30 -0.07 -10.78
N ARG A 33 3.40 1.10 -10.19
CA ARG A 33 2.96 2.36 -10.78
C ARG A 33 4.03 3.40 -10.58
N VAL A 34 4.45 4.02 -11.66
CA VAL A 34 5.32 5.18 -11.65
C VAL A 34 4.48 6.38 -12.06
N VAL A 35 4.39 7.39 -11.21
CA VAL A 35 3.77 8.67 -11.53
C VAL A 35 4.89 9.63 -11.91
N ALA A 36 4.99 9.87 -13.22
CA ALA A 36 5.99 10.79 -13.76
C ALA A 36 5.75 12.22 -13.27
N TYR A 37 6.87 12.92 -13.11
CA TYR A 37 6.94 14.35 -12.80
C TYR A 37 6.15 15.18 -13.82
N ASP A 38 5.25 16.05 -13.34
CA ASP A 38 4.62 17.08 -14.16
C ASP A 38 5.34 18.42 -13.91
N PRO A 39 6.01 19.01 -14.92
CA PRO A 39 6.85 20.19 -14.73
C PRO A 39 6.13 21.47 -14.26
N ALA A 40 4.79 21.54 -14.18
CA ALA A 40 4.11 22.62 -13.46
C ALA A 40 2.62 22.32 -13.19
N PRO A 41 2.06 22.71 -12.03
CA PRO A 41 2.69 23.41 -10.91
C PRO A 41 3.21 22.46 -9.81
N SER A 42 3.14 21.15 -10.01
CA SER A 42 3.38 20.12 -8.99
C SER A 42 4.66 19.33 -9.26
N LEU A 43 5.73 19.65 -8.52
CA LEU A 43 7.04 18.99 -8.54
C LEU A 43 7.03 17.53 -8.05
N CYS A 44 5.89 16.83 -8.08
CA CYS A 44 5.71 15.58 -7.36
C CYS A 44 5.79 14.38 -8.29
N GLY A 45 6.90 13.66 -8.23
CA GLY A 45 6.97 12.29 -8.69
C GLY A 45 6.78 11.32 -7.53
N ALA A 46 6.01 10.26 -7.75
CA ALA A 46 5.86 9.20 -6.77
C ALA A 46 5.74 7.87 -7.50
N SER A 47 6.41 6.86 -6.97
CA SER A 47 6.20 5.49 -7.40
C SER A 47 5.49 4.72 -6.28
N PHE A 48 4.65 3.76 -6.66
CA PHE A 48 4.07 2.75 -5.77
C PHE A 48 4.32 1.35 -6.35
N ALA A 49 4.66 0.37 -5.51
CA ALA A 49 4.65 -1.03 -5.92
C ALA A 49 4.14 -1.93 -4.80
N LEU A 50 3.54 -3.04 -5.21
CA LEU A 50 3.05 -4.08 -4.33
C LEU A 50 3.74 -5.39 -4.67
N PHE A 51 4.26 -6.05 -3.65
CA PHE A 51 4.93 -7.33 -3.75
C PHE A 51 4.29 -8.32 -2.81
N TYR A 52 4.33 -9.60 -3.16
CA TYR A 52 3.97 -10.67 -2.25
C TYR A 52 4.93 -11.84 -2.28
N ARG A 53 4.85 -12.65 -1.22
CA ARG A 53 5.45 -13.97 -1.13
C ARG A 53 4.64 -14.86 -0.18
N VAL A 54 4.56 -16.14 -0.49
CA VAL A 54 4.12 -17.16 0.46
C VAL A 54 5.32 -17.57 1.31
N ALA A 55 5.19 -17.43 2.62
CA ALA A 55 6.19 -17.78 3.60
C ALA A 55 6.51 -19.28 3.53
N THR A 56 7.78 -19.60 3.69
CA THR A 56 8.29 -20.98 3.69
C THR A 56 8.74 -21.42 5.08
N GLY A 57 8.74 -20.51 6.06
CA GLY A 57 9.08 -20.80 7.45
C GLY A 57 9.72 -19.61 8.15
N SER A 58 10.95 -19.79 8.63
CA SER A 58 11.77 -18.70 9.18
C SER A 58 12.24 -17.79 8.06
N ASP A 59 11.58 -16.65 7.92
CA ASP A 59 11.75 -15.73 6.82
C ASP A 59 12.20 -14.36 7.36
N THR A 60 13.25 -13.78 6.78
CA THR A 60 13.74 -12.42 7.09
C THR A 60 13.55 -11.54 5.86
N LEU A 61 12.74 -10.49 5.97
CA LEU A 61 12.60 -9.48 4.93
C LEU A 61 13.74 -8.46 5.05
N THR A 62 14.58 -8.38 4.03
CA THR A 62 15.54 -7.29 3.85
C THR A 62 15.02 -6.37 2.75
N ILE A 63 14.91 -5.07 3.04
CA ILE A 63 14.60 -4.05 2.04
C ILE A 63 15.86 -3.23 1.87
N ASP A 64 16.54 -3.46 0.75
CA ASP A 64 17.73 -2.70 0.40
C ASP A 64 17.32 -1.45 -0.41
N ASN A 65 17.55 -0.28 0.17
CA ASN A 65 17.37 1.01 -0.52
C ASN A 65 18.70 1.74 -0.76
N SER A 66 19.85 1.07 -0.57
CA SER A 66 21.19 1.68 -0.60
C SER A 66 21.57 2.29 -1.94
N ASN A 67 21.00 1.81 -3.04
CA ASN A 67 21.22 2.34 -4.40
C ASN A 67 20.18 3.36 -4.85
N SER A 68 19.21 3.69 -4.00
CA SER A 68 18.18 4.66 -4.33
C SER A 68 18.59 6.02 -3.74
N PRO A 69 18.81 7.07 -4.56
CA PRO A 69 19.03 8.42 -4.03
C PRO A 69 17.79 8.98 -3.32
N VAL A 70 16.72 8.19 -3.26
CA VAL A 70 15.37 8.62 -2.94
C VAL A 70 14.80 7.92 -1.73
N LYS A 71 14.11 8.74 -0.94
CA LYS A 71 13.44 8.33 0.28
C LYS A 71 12.29 7.40 -0.08
N SER A 72 12.23 6.26 0.57
CA SER A 72 11.17 5.28 0.39
C SER A 72 10.56 4.90 1.73
N GLN A 73 9.32 4.45 1.69
CA GLN A 73 8.57 3.94 2.82
C GLN A 73 7.90 2.65 2.40
N PHE A 74 7.72 1.73 3.35
CA PHE A 74 7.08 0.46 3.10
C PHE A 74 6.21 0.06 4.29
N ILE A 75 5.17 -0.70 3.99
CA ILE A 75 4.36 -1.40 4.98
C ILE A 75 4.33 -2.86 4.55
N THR A 76 4.62 -3.75 5.49
CA THR A 76 4.54 -5.19 5.26
C THR A 76 3.50 -5.80 6.17
N TYR A 77 2.54 -6.51 5.58
CA TYR A 77 1.54 -7.31 6.26
C TYR A 77 1.96 -8.79 6.25
N ARG A 78 1.70 -9.47 7.37
CA ARG A 78 1.73 -10.94 7.46
C ARG A 78 0.30 -11.42 7.65
N ILE A 79 -0.20 -12.17 6.69
CA ILE A 79 -1.56 -12.68 6.66
C ILE A 79 -1.48 -14.19 6.89
N ALA A 80 -1.98 -14.62 8.04
CA ALA A 80 -1.95 -16.01 8.44
C ALA A 80 -2.76 -16.87 7.45
N GLY A 81 -2.11 -17.87 6.86
CA GLY A 81 -2.74 -18.73 5.85
C GLY A 81 -3.39 -17.95 4.70
N GLY A 82 -2.73 -16.91 4.16
CA GLY A 82 -3.27 -16.07 3.09
C GLY A 82 -2.97 -16.57 1.66
N GLY A 83 -2.09 -17.56 1.50
CA GLY A 83 -1.85 -18.24 0.22
C GLY A 83 -1.37 -17.29 -0.89
N VAL A 84 -1.59 -17.65 -2.15
CA VAL A 84 -1.29 -16.76 -3.27
C VAL A 84 -2.45 -15.76 -3.42
N PRO A 85 -2.20 -14.44 -3.35
CA PRO A 85 -3.24 -13.44 -3.57
C PRO A 85 -3.78 -13.60 -4.99
N VAL A 86 -5.10 -13.78 -5.10
CA VAL A 86 -5.79 -13.80 -6.38
C VAL A 86 -6.32 -12.39 -6.60
N GLY A 87 -5.43 -11.48 -6.97
CA GLY A 87 -5.70 -10.05 -6.93
C GLY A 87 -6.06 -9.49 -8.29
N THR A 88 -7.34 -9.14 -8.48
CA THR A 88 -7.68 -7.96 -9.28
C THR A 88 -7.17 -6.76 -8.49
N THR A 89 -6.42 -5.88 -9.12
CA THR A 89 -5.96 -4.64 -8.52
C THR A 89 -6.55 -3.49 -9.31
N ARG A 90 -6.80 -2.37 -8.64
CA ARG A 90 -7.12 -1.14 -9.34
C ARG A 90 -6.35 0.00 -8.70
N GLU A 91 -5.83 0.85 -9.56
CA GLU A 91 -5.10 2.05 -9.20
C GLU A 91 -5.74 3.30 -9.78
N VAL A 92 -5.62 4.40 -9.05
CA VAL A 92 -5.97 5.73 -9.53
C VAL A 92 -4.85 6.70 -9.22
N LYS A 93 -4.69 7.65 -10.13
CA LYS A 93 -3.83 8.83 -10.00
C LYS A 93 -4.76 10.01 -9.71
N SER A 94 -4.65 10.67 -8.55
CA SER A 94 -5.47 11.85 -8.28
C SER A 94 -4.87 12.77 -7.21
N GLY A 95 -5.33 14.02 -7.12
CA GLY A 95 -5.02 14.94 -6.02
C GLY A 95 -5.69 14.57 -4.68
N LEU A 96 -6.32 13.40 -4.60
CA LEU A 96 -6.90 12.77 -3.41
C LEU A 96 -6.37 11.33 -3.29
N LEU A 97 -6.05 10.85 -2.08
CA LEU A 97 -5.77 9.42 -1.83
C LEU A 97 -7.07 8.60 -1.78
N ASP A 98 -7.95 8.78 -2.76
CA ASP A 98 -9.19 8.02 -2.81
C ASP A 98 -8.87 6.67 -3.46
N PRO A 99 -8.95 5.55 -2.73
CA PRO A 99 -8.68 4.27 -3.34
C PRO A 99 -9.79 3.93 -4.32
N PRO A 100 -9.46 3.33 -5.47
CA PRO A 100 -10.47 3.11 -6.49
C PRO A 100 -11.31 1.87 -6.16
N ALA A 101 -12.59 1.93 -6.52
CA ALA A 101 -13.51 0.81 -6.35
C ALA A 101 -13.02 -0.44 -7.09
N LEU A 102 -13.11 -1.61 -6.46
CA LEU A 102 -12.62 -2.87 -7.01
C LEU A 102 -13.70 -3.96 -6.93
N THR A 103 -13.91 -4.65 -8.05
CA THR A 103 -14.78 -5.84 -8.14
C THR A 103 -13.90 -7.05 -8.43
N PRO A 104 -13.79 -8.03 -7.51
CA PRO A 104 -12.90 -9.17 -7.69
C PRO A 104 -13.57 -10.22 -8.58
N GLY A 105 -12.80 -10.86 -9.46
CA GLY A 105 -13.35 -11.79 -10.46
C GLY A 105 -13.92 -13.12 -9.93
N SER A 106 -13.83 -13.38 -8.62
CA SER A 106 -14.10 -14.70 -8.01
C SER A 106 -15.45 -14.82 -7.28
N GLY A 107 -16.41 -13.93 -7.58
CA GLY A 107 -17.79 -14.03 -7.07
C GLY A 107 -17.90 -13.81 -5.56
N ALA A 108 -18.94 -14.35 -4.90
CA ALA A 108 -19.33 -14.06 -3.51
C ALA A 108 -18.42 -14.66 -2.40
N ARG A 109 -17.13 -14.85 -2.65
CA ARG A 109 -16.19 -15.32 -1.61
C ARG A 109 -15.91 -14.22 -0.59
N ASN A 110 -15.45 -14.62 0.60
CA ASN A 110 -14.87 -13.66 1.54
C ASN A 110 -13.45 -13.30 1.11
N PHE A 111 -13.13 -12.02 1.16
CA PHE A 111 -11.79 -11.51 0.87
C PHE A 111 -11.29 -10.68 2.03
N LEU A 112 -9.98 -10.77 2.28
CA LEU A 112 -9.23 -9.71 2.92
C LEU A 112 -8.95 -8.64 1.87
N TRP A 113 -9.44 -7.45 2.14
CA TRP A 113 -9.24 -6.26 1.34
C TRP A 113 -8.14 -5.43 1.95
N LEU A 114 -7.12 -5.12 1.16
CA LEU A 114 -6.09 -4.16 1.53
C LEU A 114 -6.26 -2.93 0.67
N THR A 115 -6.21 -1.77 1.28
CA THR A 115 -6.11 -0.49 0.57
C THR A 115 -4.82 0.18 0.95
N PHE A 116 -4.11 0.74 -0.02
CA PHE A 116 -2.88 1.49 0.19
C PHE A 116 -3.06 2.90 -0.34
N GLY A 117 -2.41 3.88 0.29
CA GLY A 117 -2.32 5.25 -0.21
C GLY A 117 -0.90 5.75 -0.09
N ALA A 118 -0.29 6.16 -1.21
CA ALA A 118 1.05 6.72 -1.25
C ALA A 118 1.03 8.19 -1.67
N THR A 119 1.75 9.05 -0.95
CA THR A 119 1.93 10.48 -1.25
C THR A 119 3.38 10.89 -1.18
N GLY A 120 3.84 11.64 -2.17
CA GLY A 120 5.03 12.48 -2.05
C GLY A 120 4.62 13.89 -1.61
N PHE A 121 5.28 14.46 -0.61
CA PHE A 121 5.06 15.86 -0.21
C PHE A 121 6.36 16.65 -0.34
N PRO A 122 6.45 17.58 -1.30
CA PRO A 122 7.40 18.67 -1.21
C PRO A 122 6.81 19.71 -0.25
N GLU A 123 7.37 19.80 0.96
CA GLU A 123 7.41 21.03 1.78
C GLU A 123 6.18 21.47 2.62
N GLN A 124 5.24 20.62 3.05
CA GLN A 124 4.27 21.05 4.09
C GLN A 124 4.06 20.04 5.24
N SER A 125 4.25 20.56 6.45
CA SER A 125 4.56 19.86 7.70
C SER A 125 3.39 19.26 8.49
N ASP A 126 2.12 19.52 8.18
CA ASP A 126 1.03 19.20 9.12
C ASP A 126 -0.02 18.20 8.62
N ARG A 127 0.23 17.54 7.49
CA ARG A 127 -0.75 16.62 6.88
C ARG A 127 -0.39 15.18 7.17
N SER A 128 -1.02 14.63 8.18
CA SER A 128 -0.93 13.21 8.52
C SER A 128 -2.21 12.49 8.12
N LEU A 129 -2.05 11.25 7.67
CA LEU A 129 -3.15 10.32 7.54
C LEU A 129 -3.57 9.90 8.95
N ILE A 130 -4.80 10.21 9.33
CA ILE A 130 -5.33 9.99 10.69
C ILE A 130 -6.52 9.03 10.75
N GLY A 131 -7.07 8.64 9.60
CA GLY A 131 -8.21 7.73 9.54
C GLY A 131 -8.12 6.77 8.36
N ALA A 132 -8.50 5.52 8.62
CA ALA A 132 -8.68 4.52 7.57
C ALA A 132 -9.89 4.88 6.67
N PRO A 133 -9.91 4.42 5.41
CA PRO A 133 -11.08 4.46 4.55
C PRO A 133 -12.32 3.88 5.23
N SER A 134 -13.50 4.43 4.92
CA SER A 134 -14.76 3.94 5.49
C SER A 134 -14.92 2.42 5.29
N GLY A 135 -15.23 1.73 6.39
CA GLY A 135 -15.37 0.28 6.42
C GLY A 135 -14.06 -0.49 6.55
N PHE A 136 -12.89 0.16 6.45
CA PHE A 136 -11.60 -0.45 6.77
C PHE A 136 -11.18 -0.16 8.21
N GLY A 137 -10.44 -1.09 8.80
CA GLY A 137 -9.82 -0.98 10.12
C GLY A 137 -8.31 -0.86 10.04
N GLU A 138 -7.69 -0.63 11.20
CA GLU A 138 -6.23 -0.59 11.42
C GLU A 138 -5.45 0.22 10.37
N LEU A 139 -5.49 1.55 10.50
CA LEU A 139 -4.62 2.43 9.72
C LEU A 139 -3.16 2.24 10.17
N VAL A 140 -2.32 1.73 9.28
CA VAL A 140 -0.87 1.71 9.44
C VAL A 140 -0.28 2.81 8.58
N VAL A 141 0.57 3.67 9.16
CA VAL A 141 1.24 4.75 8.43
C VAL A 141 2.75 4.61 8.57
N ALA A 142 3.44 4.55 7.44
CA ALA A 142 4.89 4.63 7.35
C ALA A 142 5.25 5.97 6.71
N SER A 143 6.05 6.79 7.38
CA SER A 143 6.41 8.12 6.88
C SER A 143 7.86 8.48 7.19
N GLN A 144 8.49 9.26 6.30
CA GLN A 144 9.87 9.72 6.47
C GLN A 144 9.95 11.24 6.54
N LEU A 145 10.48 11.76 7.64
CA LEU A 145 10.92 13.15 7.75
C LEU A 145 12.25 13.33 7.02
N ASP A 146 12.49 14.53 6.50
CA ASP A 146 13.84 14.93 6.14
C ASP A 146 14.75 15.10 7.35
N GLY A 147 16.06 14.92 7.15
CA GLY A 147 17.06 15.10 8.20
C GLY A 147 17.15 16.53 8.75
N PHE A 148 16.27 17.42 8.29
CA PHE A 148 16.09 18.79 8.77
C PHE A 148 14.85 18.93 9.67
N GLY A 149 14.15 17.82 9.98
CA GLY A 149 13.15 17.74 11.03
C GLY A 149 11.82 18.45 10.74
N GLN A 150 11.53 18.82 9.50
CA GLN A 150 10.37 19.68 9.20
C GLN A 150 9.55 19.25 7.98
N SER A 151 10.06 18.41 7.07
CA SER A 151 9.26 17.97 5.90
C SER A 151 9.18 16.45 5.77
N LEU A 152 7.95 15.93 5.86
CA LEU A 152 7.65 14.58 5.38
C LEU A 152 7.88 14.54 3.88
N ARG A 153 8.70 13.61 3.38
CA ARG A 153 8.91 13.48 1.92
C ARG A 153 8.02 12.41 1.30
N TYR A 154 7.81 11.30 2.01
CA TYR A 154 6.95 10.21 1.57
C TYR A 154 6.16 9.66 2.73
N SER A 155 4.90 9.35 2.45
CA SER A 155 4.01 8.63 3.36
C SER A 155 3.33 7.50 2.59
N LEU A 156 3.24 6.35 3.24
CA LEU A 156 2.45 5.22 2.81
C LEU A 156 1.47 4.90 3.94
N ALA A 157 0.19 4.77 3.61
CA ALA A 157 -0.79 4.19 4.50
C ALA A 157 -1.30 2.86 3.96
N GLY A 158 -1.63 1.97 4.87
CA GLY A 158 -2.36 0.73 4.60
C GLY A 158 -3.52 0.61 5.57
N ALA A 159 -4.64 0.06 5.11
CA ALA A 159 -5.77 -0.33 5.95
C ALA A 159 -6.38 -1.62 5.43
N GLU A 160 -7.05 -2.36 6.31
CA GLU A 160 -7.59 -3.68 5.97
C GLU A 160 -9.06 -3.90 6.34
N ARG A 161 -9.71 -4.84 5.66
CA ARG A 161 -11.09 -5.27 5.96
C ARG A 161 -11.36 -6.69 5.49
N SER A 162 -12.15 -7.46 6.23
CA SER A 162 -12.74 -8.71 5.75
C SER A 162 -14.21 -8.55 5.33
N PHE A 163 -14.58 -8.95 4.11
CA PHE A 163 -15.98 -8.89 3.63
C PHE A 163 -16.28 -9.83 2.43
N ALA A 164 -17.56 -10.17 2.22
CA ALA A 164 -18.04 -10.95 1.08
C ALA A 164 -18.10 -10.14 -0.22
N ALA A 165 -17.61 -10.67 -1.34
CA ALA A 165 -17.47 -9.90 -2.56
C ALA A 165 -18.76 -9.69 -3.37
N SER A 166 -18.94 -8.45 -3.80
CA SER A 166 -19.90 -8.04 -4.84
C SER A 166 -19.37 -6.82 -5.60
N SER A 167 -18.90 -5.81 -4.86
CA SER A 167 -18.05 -4.71 -5.29
C SER A 167 -17.57 -4.01 -4.02
N LEU A 168 -16.35 -3.49 -4.00
CA LEU A 168 -15.88 -2.65 -2.89
C LEU A 168 -15.60 -1.25 -3.39
N ASP A 169 -16.20 -0.26 -2.72
CA ASP A 169 -15.96 1.15 -2.94
C ASP A 169 -15.37 1.76 -1.65
N PRO A 170 -14.04 1.70 -1.46
CA PRO A 170 -13.40 2.32 -0.31
C PRO A 170 -13.56 3.84 -0.39
N ALA A 171 -13.90 4.48 0.73
CA ALA A 171 -13.91 5.93 0.80
C ALA A 171 -12.48 6.51 0.89
N ALA A 172 -12.36 7.84 0.90
CA ALA A 172 -11.10 8.55 1.13
C ALA A 172 -10.46 8.18 2.48
N TYR A 173 -9.13 8.21 2.54
CA TYR A 173 -8.41 8.29 3.82
C TYR A 173 -8.76 9.59 4.58
N GLY A 174 -8.73 9.53 5.92
CA GLY A 174 -8.91 10.70 6.77
C GLY A 174 -7.60 11.48 6.98
N TYR A 175 -7.68 12.82 7.03
CA TYR A 175 -6.53 13.73 7.19
C TYR A 175 -6.69 14.67 8.38
N SER A 176 -5.57 15.06 9.00
CA SER A 176 -5.51 16.02 10.11
C SER A 176 -6.01 17.43 9.77
N SER A 177 -6.14 17.78 8.49
CA SER A 177 -6.64 19.08 8.02
C SER A 177 -7.72 18.92 6.94
N SER A 178 -8.74 19.78 6.96
CA SER A 178 -9.89 19.74 6.04
C SER A 178 -9.61 20.19 4.60
N SER A 179 -8.45 20.80 4.32
CA SER A 179 -8.07 21.15 2.94
C SER A 179 -7.54 19.91 2.22
N GLN A 180 -8.42 19.23 1.49
CA GLN A 180 -8.17 18.00 0.73
C GLN A 180 -7.17 18.13 -0.43
N ALA A 181 -6.65 19.32 -0.75
CA ALA A 181 -5.76 19.49 -1.90
C ALA A 181 -4.38 18.87 -1.62
N VAL A 182 -4.25 17.55 -1.80
CA VAL A 182 -2.94 16.93 -2.04
C VAL A 182 -2.49 17.54 -3.37
N ARG A 183 -1.47 18.40 -3.33
CA ARG A 183 -0.91 19.01 -4.55
C ARG A 183 -0.23 17.98 -5.46
N CYS A 184 -0.13 16.75 -5.00
CA CYS A 184 0.61 15.68 -5.61
C CYS A 184 -0.33 14.50 -5.88
N ASP A 185 -0.06 13.82 -6.97
CA ASP A 185 -0.81 12.65 -7.37
C ASP A 185 -0.57 11.49 -6.42
N ALA A 186 -1.65 11.08 -5.76
CA ALA A 186 -1.73 9.89 -4.95
C ALA A 186 -1.84 8.65 -5.84
N VAL A 187 -1.19 7.56 -5.43
CA VAL A 187 -1.49 6.22 -5.94
C VAL A 187 -2.13 5.43 -4.82
N ALA A 188 -3.32 4.91 -5.10
CA ALA A 188 -4.00 4.03 -4.19
C ALA A 188 -4.31 2.69 -4.86
N ALA A 189 -4.19 1.60 -4.12
CA ALA A 189 -4.41 0.25 -4.65
C ALA A 189 -5.33 -0.52 -3.73
N THR A 190 -6.30 -1.23 -4.30
CA THR A 190 -7.13 -2.19 -3.57
C THR A 190 -6.73 -3.61 -3.98
N VAL A 191 -6.58 -4.52 -3.02
CA VAL A 191 -6.19 -5.92 -3.23
C VAL A 191 -7.19 -6.83 -2.54
N ALA A 192 -7.68 -7.85 -3.23
CA ALA A 192 -8.56 -8.85 -2.65
C ALA A 192 -7.80 -10.18 -2.51
N ILE A 193 -7.76 -10.72 -1.29
CA ILE A 193 -7.09 -11.98 -0.99
C ILE A 193 -8.19 -12.96 -0.58
N PRO A 194 -8.49 -14.00 -1.39
CA PRO A 194 -9.53 -14.96 -1.05
C PRO A 194 -9.22 -15.61 0.28
N SER A 195 -10.21 -15.69 1.18
CA SER A 195 -10.06 -16.55 2.35
C SER A 195 -9.87 -17.98 1.87
N ILE A 196 -8.80 -18.66 2.27
CA ILE A 196 -8.58 -20.07 1.90
C ILE A 196 -9.50 -21.04 2.68
N ALA A 197 -10.52 -20.52 3.39
CA ALA A 197 -11.35 -21.20 4.40
C ALA A 197 -11.23 -22.72 4.44
N ALA A 198 -10.87 -23.30 5.60
CA ALA A 198 -11.93 -23.59 6.56
C ALA A 198 -11.48 -23.59 8.04
N SER A 199 -12.46 -23.29 8.90
CA SER A 199 -12.52 -23.41 10.37
C SER A 199 -11.75 -22.38 11.21
N GLY A 200 -12.50 -21.38 11.69
CA GLY A 200 -12.34 -20.80 13.03
C GLY A 200 -11.17 -19.82 13.22
N PHE A 201 -11.38 -18.55 12.85
CA PHE A 201 -10.68 -17.45 13.51
C PHE A 201 -11.58 -16.95 14.65
N PHE A 202 -11.20 -17.27 15.89
CA PHE A 202 -11.60 -16.48 17.07
C PHE A 202 -10.49 -15.46 17.33
N PHE A 203 -10.86 -14.19 17.44
CA PHE A 203 -10.02 -13.15 18.02
C PHE A 203 -9.96 -13.31 19.53
#